data_AF-A0A6I5RG19-F1
#
_entry.id   AF-A0A6I5RG19-F1
#
_cell.length_a   1.000
_cell.length_b   1.000
_cell.length_c   1.000
_cell.angle_alpha   90.00
_cell.angle_beta   90.00
_cell.angle_gamma   90.00
#
_symmetry.space_group_name_H-M   'P 1'
#
loop_
_entity.id
_entity.type
_entity.pdbx_description
1 polymer ?
#
loop_
_entity_poly.entity_id
_entity_poly.type
_entity_poly.pdbx_seq_one_letter_code
_entity_poly.pdbx_strand_id
1 'polypeptide(L)'
;MQSEIEAINQRPPLTAEERWQQQQERTQIVAPILYQIIQSADGMAYQGRTYATHWDGLHLTLTRLSDHQKLMQAAWNVETERWEPTELCHLGEPEVEQLQLGLKRFEQQQQQDRTQTAAAIVADYLERLGEDSHQGRTYEAYWEDESLVFVRRQDQARLMTARWDETTGAWEQVEPSQLQAKDMENLNQVYQRLQAYEREQREQRQRQRSQLEL
;
A
#
# COMPACT_ATOMS: atom_id res chain seq x y z
N MET A 1 9.80 -44.19 23.44
CA MET A 1 10.53 -42.95 23.11
C MET A 1 11.32 -43.01 21.80
N GLN A 2 11.98 -44.13 21.43
CA GLN A 2 12.60 -44.25 20.09
C GLN A 2 11.59 -44.51 18.96
N SER A 3 10.39 -45.02 19.26
CA SER A 3 9.35 -45.39 18.29
C SER A 3 8.52 -44.22 17.74
N GLU A 4 8.51 -43.06 18.40
CA GLU A 4 7.77 -41.88 17.93
C GLU A 4 8.60 -40.99 16.99
N ILE A 5 9.93 -41.14 17.00
CA ILE A 5 10.84 -40.36 16.14
C ILE A 5 10.90 -40.97 14.72
N GLU A 6 10.69 -42.28 14.56
CA GLU A 6 10.67 -42.93 13.24
C GLU A 6 9.37 -42.69 12.44
N ALA A 7 8.26 -42.37 13.11
CA ALA A 7 6.98 -42.12 12.46
C ALA A 7 6.90 -40.76 11.74
N ILE A 8 7.78 -39.81 12.08
CA ILE A 8 7.79 -38.46 11.47
C ILE A 8 8.48 -38.47 10.09
N ASN A 9 9.35 -39.45 9.82
CA ASN A 9 10.16 -39.53 8.59
C ASN A 9 9.54 -40.36 7.45
N GLN A 10 8.27 -40.77 7.55
CA GLN A 10 7.62 -41.63 6.55
C GLN A 10 6.34 -41.05 5.96
N ARG A 11 6.23 -39.73 5.81
CA ARG A 11 5.19 -39.21 4.91
C ARG A 11 5.53 -39.63 3.48
N PRO A 12 4.66 -40.39 2.80
CA PRO A 12 4.90 -40.73 1.41
C PRO A 12 5.03 -39.45 0.58
N PRO A 13 5.88 -39.44 -0.46
CA PRO A 13 5.98 -38.29 -1.35
C PRO A 13 4.61 -38.00 -1.95
N LEU A 14 4.23 -36.72 -2.00
CA LEU A 14 2.96 -36.29 -2.58
C LEU A 14 2.79 -36.87 -3.99
N THR A 15 1.59 -37.35 -4.27
CA THR A 15 1.16 -37.75 -5.61
C THR A 15 1.18 -36.55 -6.56
N ALA A 16 1.15 -36.80 -7.87
CA ALA A 16 1.11 -35.73 -8.86
C ALA A 16 -0.13 -34.83 -8.70
N GLU A 17 -1.27 -35.42 -8.33
CA GLU A 17 -2.52 -34.72 -8.06
C GLU A 17 -2.43 -33.84 -6.81
N GLU A 18 -1.89 -34.36 -5.70
CA GLU A 18 -1.68 -33.57 -4.48
C GLU A 18 -0.69 -32.42 -4.70
N ARG A 19 0.37 -32.64 -5.50
CA ARG A 19 1.31 -31.55 -5.87
C ARG A 19 0.61 -30.48 -6.70
N TRP A 20 -0.22 -30.89 -7.65
CA TRP A 20 -0.99 -29.96 -8.48
C TRP A 20 -1.97 -29.14 -7.65
N GLN A 21 -2.72 -29.78 -6.75
CA GLN A 21 -3.64 -29.09 -5.85
C GLN A 21 -2.90 -28.11 -4.92
N GLN A 22 -1.79 -28.54 -4.32
CA GLN A 22 -0.97 -27.65 -3.49
C GLN A 22 -0.44 -26.45 -4.29
N GLN A 23 -0.07 -26.63 -5.55
CA GLN A 23 0.35 -25.53 -6.42
C GLN A 23 -0.80 -24.57 -6.75
N GLN A 24 -2.01 -25.09 -6.99
CA GLN A 24 -3.19 -24.24 -7.16
C GLN A 24 -3.44 -23.39 -5.91
N GLU A 25 -3.42 -24.01 -4.73
CA GLU A 25 -3.61 -23.30 -3.45
C GLU A 25 -2.57 -22.20 -3.25
N ARG A 26 -1.28 -22.50 -3.48
CA ARG A 26 -0.21 -21.50 -3.39
C ARG A 26 -0.35 -20.38 -4.42
N THR A 27 -0.81 -20.70 -5.63
CA THR A 27 -1.09 -19.71 -6.68
C THR A 27 -2.21 -18.76 -6.26
N GLN A 28 -3.29 -19.28 -5.67
CA GLN A 28 -4.38 -18.44 -5.14
C GLN A 28 -3.90 -17.47 -4.05
N ILE A 29 -2.87 -17.84 -3.30
CA ILE A 29 -2.27 -16.97 -2.28
C ILE A 29 -1.35 -15.93 -2.94
N VAL A 30 -0.44 -16.36 -3.82
CA VAL A 30 0.66 -15.54 -4.31
C VAL A 30 0.24 -14.62 -5.46
N ALA A 31 -0.59 -15.08 -6.39
CA ALA A 31 -0.92 -14.30 -7.58
C ALA A 31 -1.65 -12.97 -7.26
N PRO A 32 -2.66 -12.92 -6.35
CA PRO A 32 -3.26 -11.64 -5.96
C PRO A 32 -2.26 -10.66 -5.34
N ILE A 33 -1.33 -11.17 -4.53
CA ILE A 33 -0.28 -10.37 -3.88
C ILE A 33 0.59 -9.67 -4.92
N LEU A 34 1.09 -10.45 -5.89
CA LEU A 34 1.96 -9.93 -6.94
C LEU A 34 1.22 -8.94 -7.84
N TYR A 35 -0.04 -9.24 -8.17
CA TYR A 35 -0.87 -8.33 -8.94
C TYR A 35 -1.07 -7.00 -8.21
N GLN A 36 -1.37 -7.01 -6.91
CA GLN A 36 -1.51 -5.80 -6.09
C GLN A 36 -0.22 -4.97 -6.05
N ILE A 37 0.94 -5.62 -5.93
CA ILE A 37 2.25 -4.94 -5.95
C ILE A 37 2.48 -4.25 -7.30
N ILE A 38 2.22 -4.95 -8.42
CA ILE A 38 2.37 -4.38 -9.76
C ILE A 38 1.44 -3.19 -9.97
N GLN A 39 0.16 -3.32 -9.59
CA GLN A 39 -0.83 -2.23 -9.68
C GLN A 39 -0.42 -1.02 -8.84
N SER A 40 0.16 -1.26 -7.66
CA SER A 40 0.60 -0.19 -6.77
C SER A 40 1.88 0.51 -7.27
N ALA A 41 2.67 -0.15 -8.11
CA ALA A 41 3.85 0.43 -8.75
C ALA A 41 3.55 1.15 -10.08
N ASP A 42 2.26 1.27 -10.46
CA ASP A 42 1.77 1.86 -11.71
C ASP A 42 2.52 1.34 -12.95
N GLY A 43 2.71 0.03 -13.00
CA GLY A 43 3.52 -0.61 -14.03
C GLY A 43 3.02 -1.99 -14.43
N MET A 44 3.79 -2.62 -15.31
CA MET A 44 3.58 -4.01 -15.74
C MET A 44 4.60 -4.96 -15.10
N ALA A 45 5.53 -4.45 -14.31
CA ALA A 45 6.56 -5.24 -13.65
C ALA A 45 6.99 -4.59 -12.34
N TYR A 46 7.44 -5.42 -11.41
CA TYR A 46 8.06 -4.99 -10.17
C TYR A 46 9.27 -5.87 -9.88
N GLN A 47 10.39 -5.25 -9.54
CA GLN A 47 11.61 -5.94 -9.15
C GLN A 47 11.95 -5.63 -7.70
N GLY A 48 11.81 -6.64 -6.83
CA GLY A 48 12.27 -6.60 -5.45
C GLY A 48 13.72 -7.04 -5.32
N ARG A 49 14.15 -7.31 -4.08
CA ARG A 49 15.49 -7.83 -3.80
C ARG A 49 15.67 -9.29 -4.18
N THR A 50 14.65 -10.11 -3.92
CA THR A 50 14.71 -11.58 -4.09
C THR A 50 13.95 -12.04 -5.33
N TYR A 51 12.88 -11.32 -5.70
CA TYR A 51 11.96 -11.72 -6.75
C TYR A 51 11.69 -10.59 -7.72
N ALA A 52 11.46 -10.94 -8.97
CA ALA A 52 10.84 -10.07 -9.97
C ALA A 52 9.48 -10.64 -10.36
N THR A 53 8.51 -9.76 -10.55
CA THR A 53 7.17 -10.10 -11.03
C THR A 53 6.84 -9.27 -12.26
N HIS A 54 6.11 -9.87 -13.20
CA HIS A 54 5.71 -9.24 -14.46
C HIS A 54 4.31 -9.69 -14.86
N TRP A 55 3.51 -8.74 -15.34
CA TRP A 55 2.21 -8.93 -15.97
C TRP A 55 2.31 -8.54 -17.44
N ASP A 56 2.04 -9.47 -18.35
CA ASP A 56 2.10 -9.23 -19.80
C ASP A 56 0.73 -8.88 -20.43
N GLY A 57 -0.32 -8.80 -19.60
CA GLY A 57 -1.71 -8.65 -20.03
C GLY A 57 -2.53 -9.94 -20.01
N LEU A 58 -1.88 -11.09 -19.94
CA LEU A 58 -2.51 -12.42 -19.90
C LEU A 58 -1.99 -13.26 -18.72
N HIS A 59 -0.69 -13.18 -18.43
CA HIS A 59 0.01 -13.99 -17.47
C HIS A 59 0.76 -13.14 -16.45
N LEU A 60 0.65 -13.57 -15.20
CA LEU A 60 1.42 -13.08 -14.07
C LEU A 60 2.56 -14.05 -13.80
N THR A 61 3.78 -13.57 -13.94
CA THR A 61 5.00 -14.37 -13.78
C THR A 61 5.77 -13.93 -12.56
N LEU A 62 6.21 -14.89 -11.74
CA LEU A 62 7.16 -14.68 -10.65
C LEU A 62 8.48 -15.38 -10.94
N THR A 63 9.59 -14.64 -10.82
CA THR A 63 10.95 -15.15 -11.04
C THR A 63 11.82 -14.87 -9.83
N ARG A 64 12.57 -15.87 -9.35
CA ARG A 64 13.59 -15.69 -8.33
C ARG A 64 14.87 -15.13 -8.96
N LEU A 65 15.39 -14.04 -8.40
CA LEU A 65 16.50 -13.31 -9.00
C LEU A 65 17.87 -13.99 -8.82
N SER A 66 18.05 -14.80 -7.77
CA SER A 66 19.34 -15.45 -7.49
C SER A 66 19.75 -16.47 -8.55
N ASP A 67 18.78 -17.10 -9.21
CA ASP A 67 18.99 -18.20 -10.16
C ASP A 67 18.13 -18.07 -11.43
N HIS A 68 17.39 -16.97 -11.57
CA HIS A 68 16.45 -16.72 -12.66
C HIS A 68 15.37 -17.82 -12.83
N GLN A 69 15.09 -18.57 -11.76
CA GLN A 69 14.07 -19.63 -11.82
C GLN A 69 12.67 -19.00 -11.85
N LYS A 70 11.87 -19.36 -12.86
CA LYS A 70 10.43 -19.09 -12.88
C LYS A 70 9.75 -19.93 -11.81
N LEU A 71 9.19 -19.27 -10.79
CA LEU A 71 8.54 -19.92 -9.67
C LEU A 71 7.04 -20.12 -9.90
N MET A 72 6.42 -19.21 -10.63
CA MET A 72 4.98 -19.21 -10.88
C MET A 72 4.68 -18.56 -12.23
N GLN A 73 3.69 -19.10 -12.93
CA GLN A 73 3.00 -18.40 -14.01
C GLN A 73 1.50 -18.69 -13.89
N ALA A 74 0.70 -17.64 -13.74
CA ALA A 74 -0.74 -17.76 -13.54
C ALA A 74 -1.53 -16.82 -14.45
N ALA A 75 -2.70 -17.24 -14.87
CA ALA A 75 -3.65 -16.41 -15.61
C ALA A 75 -4.92 -16.22 -14.77
N TRP A 76 -5.57 -15.07 -14.92
CA TRP A 76 -6.87 -14.84 -14.31
C TRP A 76 -7.95 -15.54 -15.15
N ASN A 77 -8.62 -16.52 -14.57
CA ASN A 77 -9.77 -17.16 -15.19
C ASN A 77 -11.04 -16.38 -14.81
N VAL A 78 -11.68 -15.78 -15.83
CA VAL A 78 -12.88 -14.94 -15.66
C VAL A 78 -14.11 -15.77 -15.28
N GLU A 79 -14.20 -17.03 -15.73
CA GLU A 79 -15.34 -17.90 -15.43
C GLU A 79 -15.33 -18.39 -13.98
N THR A 80 -14.13 -18.68 -13.46
CA THR A 80 -13.95 -19.20 -12.10
C THR A 80 -13.60 -18.11 -11.08
N GLU A 81 -13.37 -16.87 -11.54
CA GLU A 81 -12.89 -15.72 -10.77
C GLU A 81 -11.67 -16.06 -9.90
N ARG A 82 -10.71 -16.79 -10.50
CA ARG A 82 -9.55 -17.33 -9.78
C ARG A 82 -8.28 -17.25 -10.63
N TRP A 83 -7.14 -17.21 -9.94
CA TRP A 83 -5.82 -17.29 -10.57
C TRP A 83 -5.45 -18.74 -10.83
N GLU A 84 -5.35 -19.17 -12.08
CA GLU A 84 -5.04 -20.55 -12.42
C GLU A 84 -3.58 -20.68 -12.87
N PRO A 85 -2.82 -21.63 -12.32
CA PRO A 85 -1.46 -21.88 -12.79
C PRO A 85 -1.52 -22.37 -14.24
N THR A 86 -0.77 -21.69 -15.11
CA THR A 86 -0.67 -22.03 -16.54
C THR A 86 0.49 -22.96 -16.84
N GLU A 87 1.41 -23.08 -15.89
CA GLU A 87 2.54 -24.01 -15.92
C GLU A 87 2.80 -24.58 -14.51
N LEU A 88 3.63 -25.64 -14.46
CA LEU A 88 4.12 -26.21 -13.21
C LEU A 88 4.80 -25.14 -12.35
N CYS A 89 4.27 -24.92 -11.15
CA CYS A 89 4.80 -23.93 -10.22
C CYS A 89 5.87 -24.55 -9.30
N HIS A 90 6.93 -23.80 -9.05
CA HIS A 90 8.02 -24.19 -8.14
C HIS A 90 7.98 -23.40 -6.83
N LEU A 91 6.82 -22.83 -6.49
CA LEU A 91 6.57 -22.16 -5.21
C LEU A 91 6.66 -23.17 -4.06
N GLY A 92 7.70 -23.06 -3.23
CA GLY A 92 7.79 -23.74 -1.94
C GLY A 92 7.10 -22.95 -0.83
N GLU A 93 7.00 -23.53 0.37
CA GLU A 93 6.53 -22.82 1.56
C GLU A 93 7.38 -21.58 1.90
N PRO A 94 8.73 -21.65 1.85
CA PRO A 94 9.56 -20.48 2.15
C PRO A 94 9.29 -19.28 1.24
N GLU A 95 9.06 -19.52 -0.06
CA GLU A 95 8.72 -18.47 -1.02
C GLU A 95 7.36 -17.83 -0.69
N VAL A 96 6.35 -18.64 -0.37
CA VAL A 96 5.01 -18.15 -0.01
C VAL A 96 5.07 -17.29 1.26
N GLU A 97 5.75 -17.77 2.30
CA GLU A 97 5.90 -17.03 3.57
C GLU A 97 6.65 -15.71 3.37
N GLN A 98 7.74 -15.72 2.60
CA GLN A 98 8.49 -14.51 2.31
C GLN A 98 7.68 -13.48 1.52
N LEU A 99 6.88 -13.92 0.54
CA LEU A 99 6.04 -13.04 -0.25
C LEU A 99 4.90 -12.44 0.58
N GLN A 100 4.26 -13.23 1.44
CA GLN A 100 3.26 -12.72 2.38
C GLN A 100 3.84 -11.70 3.35
N LEU A 101 5.04 -11.97 3.89
CA LEU A 101 5.74 -11.00 4.75
C LEU A 101 6.15 -9.74 3.98
N GLY A 102 6.59 -9.91 2.73
CA GLY A 102 6.91 -8.82 1.81
C GLY A 102 5.70 -7.93 1.53
N LEU A 103 4.52 -8.52 1.29
CA LEU A 103 3.28 -7.77 1.11
C LEU A 103 2.93 -6.97 2.35
N LYS A 104 2.94 -7.59 3.54
CA LYS A 104 2.64 -6.88 4.78
C LYS A 104 3.53 -5.65 4.96
N ARG A 105 4.83 -5.78 4.67
CA ARG A 105 5.79 -4.66 4.71
C ARG A 105 5.49 -3.61 3.65
N PHE A 106 5.14 -4.04 2.43
CA PHE A 106 4.76 -3.13 1.35
C PHE A 106 3.49 -2.34 1.68
N GLU A 107 2.46 -3.00 2.23
CA GLU A 107 1.23 -2.35 2.67
C GLU A 107 1.47 -1.38 3.82
N GLN A 108 2.29 -1.77 4.80
CA GLN A 108 2.73 -0.87 5.88
C GLN A 108 3.45 0.35 5.32
N GLN A 109 4.38 0.17 4.38
CA GLN A 109 5.07 1.28 3.73
C GLN A 109 4.10 2.20 2.98
N GLN A 110 3.17 1.62 2.20
CA GLN A 110 2.17 2.40 1.47
C GLN A 110 1.27 3.19 2.42
N GLN A 111 0.90 2.62 3.56
CA GLN A 111 0.16 3.36 4.58
C GLN A 111 1.01 4.46 5.18
N GLN A 112 2.29 4.21 5.47
CA GLN A 112 3.21 5.21 5.99
C GLN A 112 3.38 6.39 5.02
N ASP A 113 3.53 6.12 3.72
CA ASP A 113 3.64 7.14 2.67
C ASP A 113 2.35 7.98 2.54
N ARG A 114 1.19 7.32 2.67
CA ARG A 114 -0.12 8.00 2.73
C ARG A 114 -0.23 8.88 3.97
N THR A 115 0.16 8.38 5.13
CA THR A 115 0.19 9.14 6.39
C THR A 115 1.10 10.36 6.26
N GLN A 116 2.32 10.19 5.74
CA GLN A 116 3.25 11.29 5.53
C GLN A 116 2.63 12.41 4.70
N THR A 117 1.96 12.04 3.61
CA THR A 117 1.32 12.99 2.71
C THR A 117 0.09 13.63 3.34
N ALA A 118 -0.81 12.83 3.92
CA ALA A 118 -2.06 13.28 4.50
C ALA A 118 -1.81 14.19 5.71
N ALA A 119 -0.91 13.82 6.61
CA ALA A 119 -0.58 14.62 7.78
C ALA A 119 -0.01 15.97 7.40
N ALA A 120 0.88 16.04 6.41
CA ALA A 120 1.41 17.31 5.91
C ALA A 120 0.31 18.22 5.34
N ILE A 121 -0.61 17.67 4.53
CA ILE A 121 -1.73 18.44 3.96
C ILE A 121 -2.66 18.95 5.06
N VAL A 122 -3.01 18.08 6.01
CA VAL A 122 -3.97 18.41 7.08
C VAL A 122 -3.37 19.41 8.07
N ALA A 123 -2.10 19.25 8.46
CA ALA A 123 -1.40 20.20 9.30
C ALA A 123 -1.31 21.59 8.65
N ASP A 124 -0.88 21.66 7.38
CA ASP A 124 -0.82 22.91 6.62
C ASP A 124 -2.21 23.56 6.50
N TYR A 125 -3.26 22.76 6.31
CA TYR A 125 -4.63 23.27 6.28
C TYR A 125 -5.08 23.88 7.61
N LEU A 126 -4.85 23.19 8.74
CA LEU A 126 -5.18 23.70 10.07
C LEU A 126 -4.39 24.96 10.42
N GLU A 127 -3.09 24.97 10.13
CA GLU A 127 -2.22 26.14 10.34
C GLU A 127 -2.74 27.37 9.59
N ARG A 128 -3.19 27.19 8.34
CA ARG A 128 -3.75 28.29 7.53
C ARG A 128 -5.07 28.82 8.05
N LEU A 129 -5.89 27.96 8.65
CA LEU A 129 -7.10 28.40 9.34
C LEU A 129 -6.77 29.09 10.66
N GLY A 130 -5.57 28.87 11.21
CA GLY A 130 -5.21 29.30 12.55
C GLY A 130 -6.03 28.56 13.62
N GLU A 131 -6.45 27.33 13.32
CA GLU A 131 -7.33 26.51 14.15
C GLU A 131 -6.62 25.22 14.55
N ASP A 132 -6.75 24.81 15.81
CA ASP A 132 -6.24 23.51 16.28
C ASP A 132 -7.17 22.34 15.91
N SER A 133 -8.38 22.65 15.42
CA SER A 133 -9.36 21.67 14.99
C SER A 133 -10.28 22.25 13.92
N HIS A 134 -10.68 21.42 12.96
CA HIS A 134 -11.60 21.79 11.90
C HIS A 134 -12.58 20.66 11.59
N GLN A 135 -13.86 21.00 11.55
CA GLN A 135 -14.95 20.07 11.22
C GLN A 135 -15.53 20.39 9.84
N GLY A 136 -15.07 19.65 8.83
CA GLY A 136 -15.63 19.68 7.48
C GLY A 136 -16.91 18.83 7.34
N ARG A 137 -17.46 18.78 6.13
CA ARG A 137 -18.64 17.95 5.83
C ARG A 137 -18.32 16.45 5.86
N THR A 138 -17.21 16.06 5.24
CA THR A 138 -16.81 14.65 5.09
C THR A 138 -15.79 14.24 6.14
N TYR A 139 -14.89 15.15 6.49
CA TYR A 139 -13.74 14.88 7.33
C TYR A 139 -13.65 15.88 8.48
N GLU A 140 -13.03 15.45 9.55
CA GLU A 140 -12.68 16.24 10.72
C GLU A 140 -11.19 16.04 11.00
N ALA A 141 -10.51 17.11 11.36
CA ALA A 141 -9.09 17.09 11.70
C ALA A 141 -8.88 17.86 13.00
N TYR A 142 -8.04 17.37 13.89
CA TYR A 142 -7.73 18.05 15.14
C TYR A 142 -6.41 17.56 15.73
N TRP A 143 -5.81 18.39 16.59
CA TRP A 143 -4.69 17.98 17.43
C TRP A 143 -5.19 17.31 18.72
N GLU A 144 -4.68 16.12 19.00
CA GLU A 144 -4.86 15.37 20.24
C GLU A 144 -3.48 15.21 20.90
N ASP A 145 -3.24 15.98 21.96
CA ASP A 145 -1.90 16.19 22.52
C ASP A 145 -0.91 16.72 21.45
N GLU A 146 0.12 15.94 21.13
CA GLU A 146 1.12 16.25 20.08
C GLU A 146 0.83 15.52 18.76
N SER A 147 -0.30 14.83 18.65
CA SER A 147 -0.66 14.01 17.49
C SER A 147 -1.76 14.66 16.67
N LEU A 148 -1.59 14.64 15.35
CA LEU A 148 -2.60 15.05 14.39
C LEU A 148 -3.54 13.87 14.10
N VAL A 149 -4.83 14.09 14.33
CA VAL A 149 -5.89 13.10 14.11
C VAL A 149 -6.73 13.52 12.90
N PHE A 150 -7.00 12.57 12.00
CA PHE A 150 -7.88 12.75 10.85
C PHE A 150 -8.98 11.69 10.84
N VAL A 151 -10.24 12.15 10.83
CA VAL A 151 -11.42 11.31 11.02
C VAL A 151 -12.38 11.47 9.84
N ARG A 152 -12.96 10.35 9.39
CA ARG A 152 -14.09 10.36 8.46
C ARG A 152 -15.40 10.45 9.23
N ARG A 153 -16.19 11.48 8.96
CA ARG A 153 -17.40 11.77 9.75
C ARG A 153 -18.54 10.78 9.52
N GLN A 154 -18.62 10.18 8.33
CA GLN A 154 -19.72 9.27 7.97
C GLN A 154 -19.82 8.07 8.92
N ASP A 155 -18.67 7.51 9.31
CA ASP A 155 -18.55 6.31 10.14
C ASP A 155 -17.73 6.54 11.42
N GLN A 156 -17.29 7.77 11.67
CA GLN A 156 -16.41 8.15 12.78
C GLN A 156 -15.09 7.35 12.76
N ALA A 157 -14.67 6.88 11.59
CA ALA A 157 -13.43 6.13 11.45
C ALA A 157 -12.24 7.08 11.56
N ARG A 158 -11.37 6.81 12.54
CA ARG A 158 -10.06 7.45 12.68
C ARG A 158 -9.14 6.91 11.57
N LEU A 159 -8.96 7.70 10.52
CA LEU A 159 -8.22 7.29 9.33
C LEU A 159 -6.71 7.37 9.54
N MET A 160 -6.27 8.31 10.37
CA MET A 160 -4.87 8.56 10.65
C MET A 160 -4.70 9.22 12.01
N THR A 161 -3.70 8.76 12.74
CA THR A 161 -3.11 9.43 13.91
C THR A 161 -1.62 9.51 13.64
N ALA A 162 -1.10 10.72 13.48
CA ALA A 162 0.29 10.94 13.10
C ALA A 162 0.95 11.97 14.01
N ARG A 163 2.22 11.76 14.33
CA ARG A 163 3.03 12.70 15.11
C ARG A 163 4.23 13.13 14.30
N TRP A 164 4.59 14.40 14.38
CA TRP A 164 5.82 14.89 13.80
C TRP A 164 7.01 14.46 14.66
N ASP A 165 7.97 13.74 14.08
CA ASP A 165 9.25 13.45 14.72
C ASP A 165 10.30 14.46 14.23
N GLU A 166 10.73 15.33 15.14
CA GLU A 166 11.77 16.33 14.88
C GLU A 166 13.14 15.71 14.55
N THR A 167 13.39 14.48 14.99
CA THR A 167 14.67 13.79 14.76
C THR A 167 14.80 13.33 13.32
N THR A 168 13.74 12.75 12.77
CA THR A 168 13.70 12.25 11.40
C THR A 168 13.19 13.29 10.40
N GLY A 169 12.52 14.35 10.88
CA GLY A 169 11.86 15.34 10.02
C GLY A 169 10.71 14.73 9.22
N ALA A 170 9.99 13.79 9.82
CA ALA A 170 8.93 13.03 9.18
C ALA A 170 7.71 12.86 10.09
N TRP A 171 6.56 12.59 9.49
CA TRP A 171 5.36 12.19 10.19
C TRP A 171 5.39 10.70 10.45
N GLU A 172 5.28 10.29 11.70
CA GLU A 172 5.21 8.89 12.10
C GLU A 172 3.76 8.50 12.38
N GLN A 173 3.37 7.30 11.94
CA GLN A 173 2.12 6.68 12.39
C GLN A 173 2.18 6.35 13.88
N VAL A 174 1.24 6.91 14.65
CA VAL A 174 1.03 6.53 16.05
C VAL A 174 0.14 5.29 16.11
N GLU A 175 -0.81 5.18 15.20
CA GLU A 175 -1.74 4.07 15.04
C GLU A 175 -1.76 3.61 13.57
N PRO A 176 -2.09 2.33 13.28
CA PRO A 176 -2.20 1.85 11.91
C PRO A 176 -3.19 2.69 11.09
N SER A 177 -2.69 3.32 10.03
CA SER A 177 -3.54 4.16 9.19
C SER A 177 -4.55 3.31 8.41
N GLN A 178 -5.75 3.87 8.27
CA GLN A 178 -6.86 3.32 7.48
C GLN A 178 -7.12 4.17 6.23
N LEU A 179 -6.17 5.01 5.82
CA LEU A 179 -6.29 5.86 4.64
C LEU A 179 -6.43 5.01 3.38
N GLN A 180 -7.54 5.22 2.67
CA GLN A 180 -7.81 4.59 1.38
C GLN A 180 -7.44 5.52 0.22
N ALA A 181 -7.31 4.98 -0.98
CA ALA A 181 -7.00 5.76 -2.18
C ALA A 181 -7.99 6.91 -2.39
N LYS A 182 -9.29 6.70 -2.11
CA LYS A 182 -10.33 7.73 -2.20
C LYS A 182 -10.15 8.86 -1.19
N ASP A 183 -9.68 8.55 0.02
CA ASP A 183 -9.40 9.58 1.03
C ASP A 183 -8.21 10.44 0.59
N MET A 184 -7.17 9.82 0.02
CA MET A 184 -6.02 10.52 -0.54
C MET A 184 -6.40 11.38 -1.75
N GLU A 185 -7.28 10.90 -2.63
CA GLU A 185 -7.78 11.67 -3.76
C GLU A 185 -8.52 12.93 -3.29
N ASN A 186 -9.40 12.79 -2.29
CA ASN A 186 -10.13 13.93 -1.71
C ASN A 186 -9.17 14.94 -1.07
N LEU A 187 -8.18 14.48 -0.29
CA LEU A 187 -7.17 15.34 0.31
C LEU A 187 -6.34 16.08 -0.75
N ASN A 188 -5.94 15.39 -1.81
CA ASN A 188 -5.20 16.00 -2.92
C ASN A 188 -6.03 17.09 -3.63
N GLN A 189 -7.33 16.87 -3.83
CA GLN A 189 -8.21 17.91 -4.40
C GLN A 189 -8.31 19.14 -3.50
N VAL A 190 -8.39 18.96 -2.18
CA VAL A 190 -8.38 20.08 -1.22
C VAL A 190 -7.05 20.83 -1.30
N TYR A 191 -5.93 20.11 -1.26
CA TYR A 191 -4.60 20.70 -1.34
C TYR A 191 -4.38 21.50 -2.63
N GLN A 192 -4.81 20.97 -3.78
CA GLN A 192 -4.72 21.67 -5.07
C GLN A 192 -5.52 22.99 -5.06
N ARG A 193 -6.71 23.00 -4.45
CA ARG A 193 -7.52 24.22 -4.32
C ARG A 193 -6.86 25.25 -3.42
N LEU A 194 -6.25 24.82 -2.32
CA LEU A 194 -5.49 25.71 -1.43
C LEU A 194 -4.31 26.35 -2.17
N GLN A 195 -3.52 25.56 -2.89
CA GLN A 195 -2.41 26.08 -3.68
C GLN A 195 -2.85 27.03 -4.81
N ALA A 196 -4.01 26.78 -5.43
CA ALA A 196 -4.57 27.68 -6.44
C ALA A 196 -4.95 29.04 -5.82
N TYR A 197 -5.68 29.01 -4.70
CA TYR A 197 -6.08 30.21 -3.97
C TYR A 197 -4.87 31.05 -3.52
N GLU A 198 -3.80 30.42 -3.04
CA GLU A 198 -2.57 31.13 -2.67
C GLU A 198 -1.90 31.85 -3.82
N ARG A 199 -1.83 31.19 -5.00
CA ARG A 199 -1.25 31.79 -6.19
C ARG A 199 -2.04 33.04 -6.58
N GLU A 200 -3.35 32.96 -6.58
CA GLU A 200 -4.23 34.11 -6.84
C GLU A 200 -4.01 35.24 -5.81
N GLN A 201 -3.93 34.92 -4.52
CA GLN A 201 -3.69 35.91 -3.46
C GLN A 201 -2.30 36.57 -3.55
N ARG A 202 -1.28 35.83 -3.98
CA ARG A 202 0.07 36.40 -4.23
C ARG A 202 0.06 37.33 -5.43
N GLU A 203 -0.57 36.92 -6.53
CA GLU A 203 -0.69 37.76 -7.72
C GLU A 203 -1.49 39.03 -7.45
N GLN A 204 -2.61 38.94 -6.72
CA GLN A 204 -3.40 40.12 -6.36
C GLN A 204 -2.58 41.11 -5.51
N ARG A 205 -1.82 40.63 -4.53
CA ARG A 205 -0.94 41.47 -3.71
C ARG A 205 0.19 42.10 -4.53
N GLN A 206 0.79 41.38 -5.47
CA GLN A 206 1.81 41.92 -6.37
C GLN A 206 1.23 42.99 -7.31
N ARG A 207 0.03 42.76 -7.86
CA ARG A 207 -0.67 43.74 -8.70
C ARG A 207 -1.01 45.01 -7.91
N GLN A 208 -1.52 44.88 -6.69
CA GLN A 208 -1.82 46.03 -5.82
C GLN A 208 -0.55 46.82 -5.46
N ARG A 209 0.56 46.15 -5.13
CA ARG A 209 1.85 46.81 -4.88
C ARG A 209 2.35 47.57 -6.11
N SER A 210 2.29 46.95 -7.28
CA SER A 210 2.74 47.56 -8.53
C SER A 210 1.87 48.77 -8.95
N GLN A 211 0.61 48.81 -8.53
CA GLN A 211 -0.30 49.95 -8.77
C GLN A 211 -0.10 51.10 -7.78
N LEU A 212 0.47 50.85 -6.60
CA LEU A 212 0.77 51.87 -5.59
C LEU A 212 2.15 52.52 -5.77
N GLU A 213 2.99 51.96 -6.64
CA GLU A 213 4.33 52.47 -6.98
C GLU A 213 4.35 53.33 -8.27
N LEU A 214 3.18 53.56 -8.89
CA LEU A 214 2.93 54.48 -10.01
C LEU A 214 2.20 55.74 -9.54
#